data_AF-A0A0C9XEY3-F1
#
_entry.id   AF-A0A0C9XEY3-F1
#
_cell.length_a   1.000
_cell.length_b   1.000
_cell.length_c   1.000
_cell.angle_alpha   90.00
_cell.angle_beta   90.00
_cell.angle_gamma   90.00
#
_symmetry.space_group_name_H-M   'P 1'
#
loop_
_entity.id
_entity.type
_entity.pdbx_description
1 polymer ?
#
loop_
_entity_poly.entity_id
_entity_poly.type
_entity_poly.pdbx_seq_one_letter_code
_entity_poly.pdbx_strand_id
1 'polypeptide(L)'
;MCNSIPGSLYKSKGLTASSQSCFTFPVSISPSSFDSPAPNNSSAFVTKKYKPVAKKIRPVYTDVPQKFRIICDIKGDPLATLPPLSPHPPPFVPYGRYTAERRDVIDKCHPPGFLLPEERNLMHHFMTLHQDGFAWNDSERGHFREDFFPPVEIPTIAHEPWVL
;
A
#
# COMPACT_ATOMS: atom_id res chain seq x y z
N MET A 1 -26.56 -29.19 56.55
CA MET A 1 -25.45 -28.44 57.16
C MET A 1 -24.89 -27.52 56.10
N CYS A 2 -25.26 -26.24 56.15
CA CYS A 2 -24.63 -25.18 55.37
C CYS A 2 -23.21 -24.97 55.86
N ASN A 3 -22.23 -24.95 54.97
CA ASN A 3 -20.93 -24.35 55.24
C ASN A 3 -20.61 -23.39 54.11
N SER A 4 -20.79 -22.10 54.42
CA SER A 4 -20.33 -20.95 53.67
C SER A 4 -18.80 -20.96 53.58
N ILE A 5 -18.25 -20.71 52.39
CA ILE A 5 -16.84 -20.37 52.19
C ILE A 5 -16.79 -18.93 51.65
N PRO A 6 -15.96 -18.04 52.24
CA PRO A 6 -16.05 -16.59 52.07
C PRO A 6 -15.61 -16.09 50.70
N GLY A 7 -16.25 -14.99 50.28
CA GLY A 7 -16.04 -14.30 49.02
C GLY A 7 -14.61 -13.78 48.86
N SER A 8 -14.01 -14.13 47.71
CA SER A 8 -12.77 -13.55 47.22
C SER A 8 -13.08 -12.20 46.56
N LEU A 9 -12.53 -11.15 47.16
CA LEU A 9 -12.60 -9.76 46.72
C LEU A 9 -11.67 -9.56 45.51
N TYR A 10 -12.18 -9.80 44.30
CA TYR A 10 -11.43 -9.47 43.08
C TYR A 10 -11.44 -7.95 42.87
N LYS A 11 -10.29 -7.34 43.19
CA LYS A 11 -9.99 -5.93 42.98
C LYS A 11 -9.87 -5.66 41.48
N SER A 12 -10.88 -5.03 40.89
CA SER A 12 -10.84 -4.47 39.54
C SER A 12 -9.77 -3.38 39.49
N LYS A 13 -8.59 -3.70 38.96
CA LYS A 13 -7.59 -2.71 38.60
C LYS A 13 -8.03 -2.08 37.28
N GLY A 14 -8.37 -0.79 37.34
CA GLY A 14 -8.72 0.01 36.17
C GLY A 14 -7.58 0.00 35.16
N LEU A 15 -7.91 -0.34 33.91
CA LEU A 15 -7.05 -0.09 32.76
C LEU A 15 -7.07 1.42 32.48
N THR A 16 -6.00 2.09 32.88
CA THR A 16 -5.69 3.45 32.42
C THR A 16 -5.40 3.40 30.93
N ALA A 17 -6.14 4.19 30.15
CA ALA A 17 -5.88 4.40 28.73
C ALA A 17 -4.45 4.93 28.55
N SER A 18 -3.57 4.07 28.03
CA SER A 18 -2.24 4.46 27.60
C SER A 18 -2.39 5.22 26.29
N SER A 19 -2.13 6.52 26.36
CA SER A 19 -2.02 7.45 25.23
C SER A 19 -1.18 6.83 24.13
N GLN A 20 -1.77 6.66 22.94
CA GLN A 20 -1.04 6.28 21.74
C GLN A 20 0.02 7.36 21.46
N SER A 21 1.29 7.06 21.73
CA SER A 21 2.38 7.89 21.21
C SER A 21 2.56 7.54 19.75
N CYS A 22 2.28 8.50 18.88
CA CYS A 22 2.59 8.46 17.47
C CYS A 22 4.12 8.29 17.33
N PHE A 23 4.60 7.08 17.02
CA PHE A 23 6.01 6.88 16.68
C PHE A 23 6.24 7.40 15.26
N THR A 24 6.68 8.65 15.16
CA THR A 24 7.35 9.17 13.97
C THR A 24 8.75 8.57 13.90
N PHE A 25 8.97 7.65 12.96
CA PHE A 25 10.31 7.18 12.63
C PHE A 25 11.08 8.29 11.89
N PRO A 26 12.28 8.71 12.35
CA PRO A 26 13.14 9.59 11.59
C PRO A 26 13.85 8.78 10.51
N VAL A 27 13.50 9.04 9.24
CA VAL A 27 14.25 8.54 8.09
C VAL A 27 15.55 9.33 7.98
N SER A 28 16.65 8.78 8.47
CA SER A 28 18.00 9.30 8.24
C SER A 28 18.54 8.73 6.93
N ILE A 29 18.26 9.40 5.82
CA ILE A 29 18.96 9.16 4.55
C ILE A 29 20.35 9.79 4.67
N SER A 30 21.40 8.97 4.72
CA SER A 30 22.78 9.44 4.54
C SER A 30 23.00 9.77 3.06
N PRO A 31 23.53 10.95 2.71
CA PRO A 31 23.76 11.32 1.33
C PRO A 31 25.05 10.66 0.83
N SER A 32 24.93 9.68 -0.06
CA SER A 32 26.04 9.27 -0.92
C SER A 32 26.33 10.39 -1.92
N SER A 33 27.56 10.89 -1.89
CA SER A 33 28.10 11.97 -2.72
C SER A 33 27.94 11.67 -4.21
N PHE A 34 26.93 12.27 -4.82
CA PHE A 34 26.87 12.49 -6.26
C PHE A 34 27.65 13.79 -6.53
N ASP A 35 28.92 13.68 -6.91
CA ASP A 35 29.68 14.81 -7.42
C ASP A 35 29.11 15.22 -8.78
N SER A 36 28.06 16.03 -8.74
CA SER A 36 27.56 16.77 -9.90
C SER A 36 28.29 18.10 -9.99
N PRO A 37 28.82 18.48 -11.17
CA PRO A 37 29.48 19.76 -11.35
C PRO A 37 28.51 20.88 -10.97
N ALA A 38 29.03 21.86 -10.22
CA ALA A 38 28.28 22.96 -9.62
C ALA A 38 27.20 23.51 -10.57
N PRO A 39 25.94 23.62 -10.11
CA PRO A 39 24.91 24.23 -10.94
C PRO A 39 25.32 25.70 -11.11
N ASN A 40 25.65 26.04 -12.35
CA ASN A 40 25.50 27.38 -12.88
C ASN A 40 24.18 27.94 -12.35
N ASN A 41 24.30 28.91 -11.45
CA ASN A 41 23.21 29.56 -10.73
C ASN A 41 22.41 30.44 -11.71
N SER A 42 21.79 29.80 -12.70
CA SER A 42 20.69 30.38 -13.43
C SER A 42 19.50 30.24 -12.49
N SER A 43 19.16 31.35 -11.84
CA SER A 43 17.88 31.48 -11.17
C SER A 43 16.79 31.26 -12.22
N ALA A 44 16.37 30.01 -12.37
CA ALA A 44 15.20 29.68 -13.15
C ALA A 44 14.02 30.25 -12.37
N PHE A 45 13.70 31.52 -12.62
CA PHE A 45 12.41 32.08 -12.29
C PHE A 45 11.38 31.22 -13.00
N VAL A 46 10.82 30.24 -12.29
CA VAL A 46 9.64 29.51 -12.74
C VAL A 46 8.51 30.53 -12.76
N THR A 47 8.40 31.26 -13.87
CA THR A 47 7.23 32.06 -14.16
C THR A 47 6.09 31.06 -14.29
N LYS A 48 5.28 30.95 -13.23
CA LYS A 48 4.08 30.11 -13.27
C LYS A 48 3.21 30.66 -14.40
N LYS A 49 3.16 29.96 -15.54
CA LYS A 49 2.24 30.31 -16.63
C LYS A 49 0.84 30.40 -16.03
N TYR A 50 0.25 31.60 -16.10
CA TYR A 50 -1.10 31.84 -15.62
C TYR A 50 -2.06 30.90 -16.37
N LYS A 51 -2.72 29.99 -15.64
CA LYS A 51 -3.77 29.13 -16.20
C LYS A 51 -5.06 29.97 -16.22
N PRO A 52 -5.55 30.42 -17.39
CA PRO A 52 -6.72 31.28 -17.44
C PRO A 52 -7.91 30.56 -16.82
N VAL A 53 -8.79 31.33 -16.18
CA VAL A 53 -9.97 30.81 -15.47
C VAL A 53 -10.79 29.90 -16.38
N ALA A 54 -10.94 30.24 -17.67
CA ALA A 54 -11.65 29.44 -18.66
C ALA A 54 -11.04 28.04 -18.92
N LYS A 55 -9.75 27.84 -18.64
CA LYS A 55 -9.08 26.52 -18.75
C LYS A 55 -9.03 25.78 -17.43
N LYS A 56 -9.53 26.35 -16.34
CA LYS A 56 -9.48 25.75 -15.00
C LYS A 56 -10.70 24.86 -14.80
N ILE A 57 -10.49 23.56 -14.87
CA ILE A 57 -11.50 22.55 -14.50
C ILE A 57 -11.66 22.57 -12.98
N ARG A 58 -12.89 22.76 -12.49
CA ARG A 58 -13.23 22.64 -11.08
C ARG A 58 -14.25 21.51 -10.91
N PRO A 59 -14.12 20.64 -9.89
CA PRO A 59 -15.16 19.69 -9.58
C PRO A 59 -16.41 20.45 -9.13
N VAL A 60 -17.57 20.03 -9.64
CA VAL A 60 -18.87 20.56 -9.21
C VAL A 60 -19.33 19.71 -8.04
N TYR A 61 -19.66 20.36 -6.91
CA TYR A 61 -20.19 19.68 -5.72
C TYR A 61 -21.64 19.25 -5.98
N THR A 62 -21.79 18.11 -6.65
CA THR A 62 -23.08 17.49 -6.97
C THR A 62 -23.03 16.02 -6.60
N ASP A 63 -24.19 15.43 -6.33
CA ASP A 63 -24.28 14.00 -6.04
C ASP A 63 -23.89 13.17 -7.26
N VAL A 64 -23.04 12.16 -7.04
CA VAL A 64 -22.63 11.24 -8.11
C VAL A 64 -23.84 10.40 -8.52
N PRO A 65 -24.27 10.46 -9.81
CA PRO A 65 -25.41 9.69 -10.28
C PRO A 65 -25.20 8.19 -10.04
N GLN A 66 -26.27 7.47 -9.72
CA GLN A 66 -26.21 6.03 -9.39
C GLN A 66 -25.46 5.20 -10.45
N LYS A 67 -25.60 5.56 -11.73
CA LYS A 67 -24.94 4.88 -12.86
C LYS A 67 -23.40 4.93 -12.83
N PHE A 68 -22.81 5.91 -12.14
CA PHE A 68 -21.36 6.07 -12.01
C PHE A 68 -20.83 5.55 -10.67
N ARG A 69 -21.68 4.94 -9.84
CA ARG A 69 -21.24 4.34 -8.60
C ARG A 69 -20.48 3.06 -8.91
N ILE A 70 -19.31 2.92 -8.31
CA ILE A 70 -18.51 1.71 -8.40
C ILE A 70 -19.26 0.61 -7.62
N ILE A 71 -19.72 -0.41 -8.35
CA ILE A 71 -20.35 -1.59 -7.77
C ILE A 71 -19.26 -2.67 -7.67
N CYS A 72 -19.01 -3.14 -6.46
CA CYS A 72 -18.13 -4.28 -6.23
C CYS A 72 -18.97 -5.56 -6.23
N ASP A 73 -18.89 -6.35 -7.30
CA ASP A 73 -19.60 -7.63 -7.42
C ASP A 73 -18.58 -8.77 -7.43
N ILE A 74 -18.23 -9.28 -6.24
CA ILE A 74 -17.26 -10.38 -6.10
C ILE A 74 -17.98 -11.68 -6.44
N LYS A 75 -17.75 -12.18 -7.66
CA LYS A 75 -18.34 -13.44 -8.14
C LYS A 75 -17.45 -14.63 -7.76
N GLY A 76 -17.99 -15.56 -6.97
CA GLY A 76 -17.28 -16.75 -6.52
C GLY A 76 -16.28 -16.47 -5.38
N ASP A 77 -15.51 -17.48 -5.00
CA ASP A 77 -14.44 -17.33 -4.00
C ASP A 77 -13.17 -16.77 -4.65
N PRO A 78 -12.75 -15.53 -4.30
CA PRO A 78 -11.56 -14.92 -4.88
C PRO A 78 -10.25 -15.61 -4.44
N LEU A 79 -10.28 -16.41 -3.38
CA LEU A 79 -9.11 -17.07 -2.81
C LEU A 79 -8.93 -18.51 -3.30
N ALA A 80 -9.89 -19.06 -4.05
CA ALA A 80 -9.89 -20.46 -4.47
C ALA A 80 -8.66 -20.87 -5.30
N THR A 81 -8.05 -19.93 -6.03
CA THR A 81 -6.88 -20.17 -6.90
C THR A 81 -5.55 -19.92 -6.19
N LEU A 82 -5.55 -19.53 -4.92
CA LEU A 82 -4.29 -19.25 -4.22
C LEU A 82 -3.48 -20.54 -4.04
N PRO A 83 -2.19 -20.54 -4.42
CA PRO A 83 -1.32 -21.67 -4.15
C PRO A 83 -1.18 -21.89 -2.63
N PRO A 84 -1.23 -23.15 -2.16
CA PRO A 84 -1.05 -23.45 -0.75
C PRO A 84 0.40 -23.17 -0.33
N LEU A 85 0.57 -22.64 0.88
CA LEU A 85 1.88 -22.39 1.46
C LEU A 85 2.30 -23.56 2.36
N SER A 86 3.47 -24.14 2.10
CA SER A 86 4.06 -25.18 2.95
C SER A 86 4.66 -24.56 4.22
N PRO A 87 4.44 -25.14 5.42
CA PRO A 87 5.10 -24.69 6.65
C PRO A 87 6.61 -24.96 6.65
N HIS A 88 7.07 -25.88 5.79
CA HIS A 88 8.48 -26.18 5.57
C HIS A 88 8.86 -25.73 4.16
N PRO A 89 9.31 -24.47 3.99
CA PRO A 89 9.64 -23.93 2.69
C PRO A 89 10.92 -24.58 2.13
N PRO A 90 10.98 -24.86 0.82
CA PRO A 90 12.23 -25.24 0.17
C PRO A 90 13.24 -24.09 0.22
N PRO A 91 14.54 -24.36 0.02
CA PRO A 91 15.52 -23.31 -0.15
C PRO A 91 15.14 -22.40 -1.33
N PHE A 92 15.43 -21.11 -1.19
CA PHE A 92 15.09 -20.12 -2.20
C PHE A 92 15.72 -20.44 -3.56
N VAL A 93 14.88 -20.46 -4.59
CA VAL A 93 15.29 -20.54 -6.00
C VAL A 93 14.60 -19.38 -6.74
N PRO A 94 15.34 -18.55 -7.48
CA PRO A 94 14.75 -17.45 -8.24
C PRO A 94 13.77 -18.01 -9.29
N TYR A 95 12.57 -17.45 -9.35
CA TYR A 95 11.51 -17.94 -10.24
C TYR A 95 10.67 -16.78 -10.78
N GLY A 96 10.46 -16.78 -12.10
CA GLY A 96 9.67 -15.77 -12.80
C GLY A 96 10.20 -14.34 -12.52
N ARG A 97 9.32 -13.50 -11.98
CA ARG A 97 9.58 -12.11 -11.59
C ARG A 97 10.38 -12.01 -10.29
N TYR A 98 10.45 -13.04 -9.45
CA TYR A 98 11.15 -12.93 -8.17
C TYR A 98 12.61 -13.40 -8.28
N THR A 99 13.50 -12.44 -8.54
CA THR A 99 14.95 -12.65 -8.72
C THR A 99 15.74 -12.52 -7.41
N ALA A 100 17.00 -12.96 -7.41
CA ALA A 100 17.89 -12.82 -6.26
C ALA A 100 18.09 -11.34 -5.85
N GLU A 101 18.19 -10.43 -6.83
CA GLU A 101 18.31 -8.99 -6.56
C GLU A 101 17.08 -8.45 -5.80
N ARG A 102 15.88 -8.85 -6.22
CA ARG A 102 14.61 -8.47 -5.59
C ARG A 102 14.50 -9.05 -4.18
N ARG A 103 14.98 -10.28 -3.98
CA ARG A 103 15.11 -10.89 -2.64
C ARG A 103 16.03 -10.06 -1.75
N ASP A 104 17.21 -9.68 -2.23
CA ASP A 104 18.19 -8.93 -1.45
C ASP A 104 17.67 -7.52 -1.09
N VAL A 105 16.83 -6.90 -1.95
CA VAL A 105 16.12 -5.66 -1.61
C VAL A 105 15.16 -5.89 -0.43
N ILE A 106 14.37 -6.97 -0.47
CA ILE A 106 13.49 -7.34 0.65
C ILE A 106 14.32 -7.57 1.92
N ASP A 107 15.43 -8.29 1.85
CA ASP A 107 16.28 -8.55 3.01
C ASP A 107 16.85 -7.26 3.62
N LYS A 108 17.21 -6.27 2.79
CA LYS A 108 17.67 -4.95 3.24
C LYS A 108 16.56 -4.15 3.93
N CYS A 109 15.31 -4.30 3.50
CA CYS A 109 14.16 -3.63 4.11
C CYS A 109 13.80 -4.21 5.50
N HIS A 110 14.25 -5.43 5.82
CA HIS A 110 13.93 -6.08 7.09
C HIS A 110 15.11 -5.98 8.07
N PRO A 111 14.99 -5.20 9.15
CA PRO A 111 16.07 -5.06 10.12
C PRO A 111 16.42 -6.43 10.75
N PRO A 112 17.69 -6.62 11.16
CA PRO A 112 18.11 -7.85 11.82
C PRO A 112 17.30 -8.05 13.11
N GLY A 113 16.80 -9.28 13.31
CA GLY A 113 16.00 -9.65 14.47
C GLY A 113 14.49 -9.37 14.37
N PHE A 114 14.00 -8.77 13.28
CA PHE A 114 12.54 -8.61 13.07
C PHE A 114 11.86 -9.92 12.65
N LEU A 115 12.47 -10.65 11.70
CA LEU A 115 12.04 -11.99 11.29
C LEU A 115 13.12 -13.00 11.63
N LEU A 116 12.70 -14.16 12.16
CA LEU A 116 13.55 -15.33 12.32
C LEU A 116 14.03 -15.82 10.94
N PRO A 117 15.18 -16.52 10.86
CA PRO A 117 15.68 -17.02 9.58
C PRO A 117 14.70 -17.97 8.88
N GLU A 118 13.94 -18.77 9.65
CA GLU A 118 12.90 -19.65 9.11
C GLU A 118 11.70 -18.87 8.56
N GLU A 119 11.27 -17.82 9.25
CA GLU A 119 10.18 -16.95 8.80
C GLU A 119 10.57 -16.18 7.53
N ARG A 120 11.84 -15.77 7.41
CA ARG A 120 12.37 -15.17 6.18
C ARG A 120 12.32 -16.15 5.00
N ASN A 121 12.71 -17.40 5.22
CA ASN A 121 12.61 -18.44 4.19
C ASN A 121 11.16 -18.67 3.75
N LEU A 122 10.22 -18.67 4.70
CA LEU A 122 8.79 -18.80 4.42
C LEU A 122 8.26 -17.61 3.61
N MET A 123 8.67 -16.39 3.97
CA MET A 123 8.33 -15.17 3.24
C MET A 123 8.87 -15.23 1.80
N HIS A 124 10.12 -15.63 1.58
CA HIS A 124 10.67 -15.77 0.24
C HIS A 124 9.92 -16.83 -0.58
N HIS A 125 9.55 -17.94 0.05
CA HIS A 125 8.74 -18.97 -0.61
C HIS A 125 7.36 -18.44 -1.02
N PHE A 126 6.69 -17.70 -0.13
CA PHE A 126 5.43 -17.01 -0.43
C PHE A 126 5.58 -16.02 -1.59
N MET A 127 6.59 -15.15 -1.57
CA MET A 127 6.88 -14.22 -2.67
C MET A 127 7.08 -14.94 -4.01
N THR A 128 7.73 -16.11 -3.98
CA THR A 128 8.01 -16.94 -5.16
C THR A 128 6.73 -17.55 -5.73
N LEU A 129 5.86 -18.10 -4.88
CA LEU A 129 4.58 -18.69 -5.29
C LEU A 129 3.62 -17.63 -5.85
N HIS A 130 3.62 -16.44 -5.27
CA HIS A 130 2.74 -15.34 -5.64
C HIS A 130 3.43 -14.29 -6.54
N GLN A 131 4.46 -14.69 -7.28
CA GLN A 131 5.31 -13.77 -8.05
C GLN A 131 4.54 -12.87 -9.03
N ASP A 132 3.45 -13.35 -9.62
CA ASP A 132 2.60 -12.56 -10.54
C ASP A 132 1.74 -11.49 -9.84
N GLY A 133 1.56 -11.61 -8.52
CA GLY A 133 0.81 -10.64 -7.72
C GLY A 133 1.62 -9.39 -7.36
N PHE A 134 2.94 -9.42 -7.50
CA PHE A 134 3.82 -8.30 -7.18
C PHE A 134 4.31 -7.61 -8.45
N ALA A 135 4.32 -6.28 -8.41
CA ALA A 135 4.84 -5.44 -9.48
C ALA A 135 6.09 -4.72 -9.00
N TRP A 136 7.19 -4.91 -9.72
CA TRP A 136 8.48 -4.27 -9.41
C TRP A 136 8.81 -3.11 -10.34
N ASN A 137 8.16 -3.09 -11.51
CA ASN A 137 8.21 -2.01 -12.50
C ASN A 137 6.78 -1.67 -12.93
N ASP A 138 6.58 -0.49 -13.51
CA ASP A 138 5.24 -0.06 -13.97
C ASP A 138 4.67 -0.98 -15.06
N SER A 139 5.53 -1.60 -15.87
CA SER A 139 5.13 -2.61 -16.88
C SER A 139 4.57 -3.90 -16.28
N GLU A 140 4.85 -4.18 -15.00
CA GLU A 140 4.38 -5.37 -14.28
C GLU A 140 3.10 -5.10 -13.48
N ARG A 141 2.57 -3.86 -13.50
CA ARG A 141 1.39 -3.48 -12.73
C ARG A 141 0.19 -4.34 -13.16
N GLY A 142 -0.47 -4.96 -12.19
CA GLY A 142 -1.74 -5.64 -12.41
C GLY A 142 -2.88 -4.65 -12.63
N HIS A 143 -3.94 -5.11 -13.28
CA HIS A 143 -5.25 -4.47 -13.24
C HIS A 143 -6.24 -5.41 -12.54
N PHE A 144 -7.28 -4.83 -11.94
CA PHE A 144 -8.34 -5.65 -11.36
C PHE A 144 -9.11 -6.40 -12.46
N ARG A 145 -9.74 -7.51 -12.06
CA ARG A 145 -10.65 -8.25 -12.94
C ARG A 145 -11.86 -7.38 -13.26
N GLU A 146 -12.12 -7.19 -14.54
CA GLU A 146 -13.27 -6.40 -15.02
C GLU A 146 -14.62 -7.02 -14.60
N ASP A 147 -14.66 -8.35 -14.42
CA ASP A 147 -15.82 -9.07 -13.92
C ASP A 147 -16.26 -8.62 -12.51
N PHE A 148 -15.29 -8.21 -11.68
CA PHE A 148 -15.51 -7.79 -10.30
C PHE A 148 -15.61 -6.27 -10.19
N PHE A 149 -14.81 -5.58 -11.01
CA PHE A 149 -14.66 -4.14 -11.01
C PHE A 149 -14.78 -3.63 -12.44
N PRO A 150 -15.98 -3.25 -12.89
CA PRO A 150 -16.15 -2.66 -14.21
C PRO A 150 -15.34 -1.35 -14.30
N PRO A 151 -14.91 -0.94 -15.51
CA PRO A 151 -14.19 0.31 -15.70
C PRO A 151 -14.92 1.50 -15.10
N VAL A 152 -14.18 2.35 -14.37
CA VAL A 152 -14.75 3.53 -13.73
C VAL A 152 -15.03 4.61 -14.77
N GLU A 153 -16.29 4.99 -14.91
CA GLU A 153 -16.71 6.14 -15.69
C GLU A 153 -16.73 7.41 -14.82
N ILE A 154 -15.89 8.39 -15.16
CA ILE A 154 -15.88 9.68 -14.46
C ILE A 154 -16.95 10.58 -15.09
N PRO A 155 -17.98 11.01 -14.33
CA PRO A 155 -18.97 11.93 -14.85
C PRO A 155 -18.32 13.26 -15.22
N THR A 156 -18.46 13.67 -16.47
CA THR A 156 -18.05 14.98 -16.94
C THR A 156 -19.28 15.86 -17.17
N ILE A 157 -19.25 17.08 -16.66
CA ILE A 157 -20.25 18.10 -16.93
C ILE A 157 -19.64 19.05 -17.96
N ALA A 158 -20.40 19.38 -19.00
CA ALA A 158 -19.97 20.36 -19.99
C ALA A 158 -19.63 21.67 -19.29
N HIS A 159 -18.42 22.19 -19.52
CA HIS A 159 -18.01 23.47 -18.94
C HIS A 159 -18.66 24.60 -19.72
N GLU A 160 -19.52 25.37 -19.08
CA GLU A 160 -20.05 26.62 -19.62
C GLU A 160 -19.04 27.75 -19.33
N PRO A 161 -18.33 28.28 -20.34
CA PRO A 161 -17.50 29.45 -20.15
C PRO A 161 -18.38 30.64 -19.76
N TRP A 162 -18.01 31.34 -18.69
CA TRP A 162 -18.72 32.54 -18.28
C TRP A 162 -18.37 33.68 -19.26
N VAL A 163 -19.36 34.04 -20.10
CA VAL A 163 -19.44 35.13 -21.08
C VAL A 163 -18.96 34.81 -22.51
N LEU A 164 -19.88 35.07 -23.46
CA LEU A 164 -19.74 35.09 -24.93
C LEU A 164 -18.91 36.27 -25.42
#